data_AF-A0A109RF30-F1
#
_entry.id   AF-A0A109RF30-F1
#
_cell.length_a   1.000
_cell.length_b   1.000
_cell.length_c   1.000
_cell.angle_alpha   90.00
_cell.angle_beta   90.00
_cell.angle_gamma   90.00
#
_symmetry.space_group_name_H-M   'P 1'
#
loop_
_entity.id
_entity.type
_entity.pdbx_description
1 polymer ?
#
loop_
_entity_poly.entity_id
_entity_poly.type
_entity_poly.pdbx_seq_one_letter_code
_entity_poly.pdbx_strand_id
1 'polypeptide(L)'
;MNYQNPYRKKVKNSHLLLVSCQVCKADLAIYYKVGRGNLIKLQVHRIHSANFPLQPLAKALNCPECGQQVASLADYKGKPCYFLFRSLTTSRRISSHDLA
;
A
#
# COMPACT_ATOMS: atom_id res chain seq x y z
N MET A 1 -6.92 9.06 5.30
CA MET A 1 -6.97 7.62 4.98
C MET A 1 -8.00 6.96 5.87
N ASN A 2 -8.89 6.15 5.31
CA ASN A 2 -10.12 5.70 6.00
C ASN A 2 -9.93 4.50 6.94
N TYR A 3 -8.93 3.65 6.68
CA TYR A 3 -8.66 2.44 7.46
C TYR A 3 -7.27 2.52 8.09
N GLN A 4 -7.20 2.45 9.42
CA GLN A 4 -5.95 2.24 10.13
C GLN A 4 -5.61 0.75 10.17
N ASN A 5 -4.33 0.41 10.06
CA ASN A 5 -3.91 -0.98 10.11
C ASN A 5 -3.70 -1.45 11.57
N PRO A 6 -4.50 -2.39 12.09
CA PRO A 6 -4.31 -2.93 13.44
C PRO A 6 -3.01 -3.74 13.55
N TYR A 7 -2.46 -4.24 12.44
CA TYR A 7 -1.21 -5.00 12.38
C TYR A 7 0.01 -4.15 12.09
N ARG A 8 -0.14 -2.81 12.15
CA ARG A 8 0.94 -1.87 11.84
C ARG A 8 2.15 -2.17 12.72
N LYS A 9 3.27 -2.53 12.06
CA LYS A 9 4.58 -2.59 12.70
C LYS A 9 5.49 -1.54 12.10
N LYS A 10 5.87 -0.53 12.90
CA LYS A 10 6.88 0.45 12.49
C LYS A 10 8.19 -0.28 12.23
N VAL A 11 8.73 -0.15 11.02
CA VAL A 11 9.98 -0.81 10.63
C VAL A 11 11.13 0.17 10.80
N LYS A 12 12.23 -0.24 11.47
CA LYS A 12 13.45 0.58 11.58
C LYS A 12 14.00 0.91 10.18
N ASN A 13 14.55 2.11 10.02
CA ASN A 13 15.09 2.61 8.74
C ASN A 13 14.10 2.57 7.57
N SER A 14 12.81 2.73 7.87
CA SER A 14 11.77 2.90 6.84
C SER A 14 11.45 4.38 6.61
N HIS A 15 10.95 4.67 5.42
CA HIS A 15 10.32 5.94 5.07
C HIS A 15 8.89 5.69 4.61
N LEU A 16 8.06 6.73 4.68
CA LEU A 16 6.68 6.66 4.23
C LEU A 16 6.60 6.86 2.72
N LEU A 17 5.84 5.98 2.07
CA LEU A 17 5.42 6.13 0.69
C LEU A 17 3.90 6.25 0.66
N LEU A 18 3.40 7.26 -0.04
CA LEU A 18 2.03 7.29 -0.51
C LEU A 18 1.95 6.47 -1.80
N VAL A 19 1.06 5.49 -1.81
CA VAL A 19 0.74 4.65 -2.97
C VAL A 19 -0.59 5.11 -3.51
N SER A 20 -0.63 5.45 -4.80
CA SER A 20 -1.82 5.98 -5.46
C SER A 20 -2.09 5.19 -6.76
N CYS A 21 -3.35 5.18 -7.19
CA CYS A 21 -3.75 4.60 -8.46
C CYS A 21 -3.16 5.44 -9.61
N GLN A 22 -2.51 4.82 -10.58
CA GLN A 22 -1.96 5.55 -11.71
C GLN A 22 -3.06 6.06 -12.67
N VAL A 23 -4.23 5.43 -12.67
CA VAL A 23 -5.36 5.75 -13.56
C VAL A 23 -6.12 6.98 -13.07
N CYS A 24 -6.75 6.91 -11.90
CA CYS A 24 -7.56 8.00 -11.35
C CYS A 24 -6.82 8.91 -10.36
N LYS A 25 -5.53 8.64 -10.10
CA LYS A 25 -4.69 9.37 -9.12
C LYS A 25 -5.16 9.31 -7.67
N ALA A 26 -6.19 8.52 -7.38
CA ALA A 26 -6.69 8.32 -6.02
C ALA A 26 -5.62 7.70 -5.11
N ASP A 27 -5.57 8.19 -3.88
CA ASP A 27 -4.68 7.64 -2.87
C ASP A 27 -5.20 6.31 -2.35
N LEU A 28 -4.34 5.28 -2.38
CA LEU A 28 -4.69 3.91 -2.02
C LEU A 28 -4.23 3.59 -0.61
N ALA A 29 -2.95 3.81 -0.32
CA ALA A 29 -2.36 3.45 0.97
C ALA A 29 -1.08 4.23 1.27
N ILE A 30 -0.79 4.33 2.57
CA ILE A 30 0.48 4.80 3.09
C ILE A 30 1.27 3.59 3.58
N TYR A 31 2.53 3.48 3.18
CA TYR A 31 3.35 2.30 3.37
C TYR A 31 4.73 2.59 3.94
N TYR A 32 5.19 1.75 4.86
CA TYR A 32 6.56 1.77 5.37
C TYR A 32 7.51 1.03 4.43
N LYS A 33 8.21 1.79 3.59
CA LYS A 33 9.21 1.26 2.66
C LYS A 33 10.59 1.21 3.30
N VAL A 34 11.27 0.09 3.12
CA VAL A 34 12.70 -0.08 3.43
C VAL A 34 13.49 -0.25 2.13
N GLY A 35 14.69 0.32 2.08
CA GLY A 35 15.59 0.25 0.93
C GLY A 35 15.23 1.23 -0.20
N ARG A 36 16.11 1.30 -1.21
CA ARG A 36 16.08 2.33 -2.28
C ARG A 36 15.25 1.95 -3.53
N GLY A 37 14.91 0.68 -3.71
CA GLY A 37 14.19 0.22 -4.90
C GLY A 37 12.68 0.54 -4.88
N ASN A 38 12.06 0.53 -6.07
CA ASN A 38 10.63 0.79 -6.27
C ASN A 38 9.74 -0.17 -5.45
N LEU A 39 8.56 0.32 -5.07
CA LEU A 39 7.57 -0.50 -4.38
C LEU A 39 6.89 -1.45 -5.37
N ILE A 40 7.10 -2.75 -5.16
CA ILE A 40 6.44 -3.83 -5.94
C ILE A 40 5.52 -4.65 -5.03
N LYS A 41 5.85 -4.69 -3.74
CA LYS A 41 5.28 -5.59 -2.74
C LYS A 41 4.76 -4.77 -1.57
N LEU A 42 3.44 -4.72 -1.44
CA LEU A 42 2.74 -4.08 -0.35
C LEU A 42 2.39 -5.14 0.70
N GLN A 43 3.30 -5.35 1.64
CA GLN A 43 3.12 -6.31 2.73
C GLN A 43 2.12 -5.75 3.76
N VAL A 44 1.08 -6.51 4.09
CA VAL A 44 -0.04 -6.02 4.92
C VAL A 44 0.47 -5.44 6.26
N HIS A 45 1.37 -6.12 6.96
CA HIS A 45 1.92 -5.65 8.25
C HIS A 45 2.75 -4.35 8.20
N ARG A 46 3.12 -3.88 7.00
CA ARG A 46 3.88 -2.63 6.78
C ARG A 46 3.02 -1.48 6.26
N ILE A 47 1.74 -1.74 5.99
CA ILE A 47 0.79 -0.69 5.65
C ILE A 47 0.56 0.15 6.91
N HIS A 48 0.71 1.46 6.79
CA HIS A 48 0.39 2.41 7.85
C HIS A 48 -1.12 2.61 7.93
N SER A 49 -1.71 2.98 6.80
CA SER A 49 -3.13 3.28 6.64
C SER A 49 -3.52 3.08 5.17
N ALA A 50 -4.80 2.80 4.91
CA ALA A 50 -5.31 2.54 3.57
C ALA A 50 -6.69 3.16 3.37
N ASN A 51 -7.09 3.34 2.11
CA ASN A 51 -8.45 3.70 1.70
C ASN A 51 -9.28 2.48 1.25
N PHE A 52 -8.80 1.29 1.57
CA PHE A 52 -9.47 0.02 1.34
C PHE A 52 -9.45 -0.82 2.62
N PRO A 53 -10.43 -1.71 2.83
CA PRO A 53 -10.45 -2.58 4.00
C PRO A 53 -9.23 -3.51 3.98
N LEU A 54 -8.52 -3.54 5.10
CA LEU A 54 -7.37 -4.44 5.30
C LEU A 54 -7.80 -5.83 5.78
N GLN A 55 -9.06 -5.97 6.18
CA GLN A 55 -9.72 -7.24 6.50
C GLN A 55 -11.19 -7.19 6.05
N PRO A 56 -11.70 -8.24 5.38
CA PRO A 56 -10.96 -9.41 4.88
C PRO A 56 -9.99 -9.04 3.74
N LEU A 57 -8.90 -9.80 3.61
CA LEU A 57 -7.96 -9.61 2.50
C LEU A 57 -8.55 -10.20 1.22
N ALA A 58 -9.02 -9.33 0.33
CA ALA A 58 -9.49 -9.74 -0.99
C ALA A 58 -8.33 -10.26 -1.84
N LYS A 59 -8.62 -11.25 -2.72
CA LYS A 59 -7.63 -11.83 -3.66
C LYS A 59 -7.03 -10.79 -4.62
N ALA A 60 -7.77 -9.74 -4.91
CA ALA A 60 -7.35 -8.63 -5.75
C ALA A 60 -7.51 -7.32 -4.99
N LEU A 61 -6.58 -6.39 -5.19
CA LEU A 61 -6.73 -5.02 -4.71
C LEU A 61 -7.27 -4.18 -5.85
N ASN A 62 -8.52 -3.74 -5.70
CA ASN A 62 -9.15 -2.83 -6.62
C ASN A 62 -9.08 -1.41 -6.07
N CYS A 63 -8.88 -0.43 -6.94
CA CYS A 63 -8.96 0.97 -6.55
C CYS A 63 -10.40 1.26 -6.07
N PRO A 64 -10.58 1.85 -4.87
CA PRO A 64 -11.92 2.15 -4.35
C PRO A 64 -12.65 3.22 -5.17
N GLU A 65 -11.92 4.09 -5.87
CA GLU A 65 -12.49 5.19 -6.66
C GLU A 65 -12.87 4.77 -8.08
N CYS A 66 -11.97 4.09 -8.81
CA CYS A 66 -12.21 3.74 -10.22
C CYS A 66 -12.46 2.26 -10.49
N GLY A 67 -12.40 1.40 -9.46
CA GLY A 67 -12.60 -0.04 -9.59
C GLY A 67 -11.45 -0.81 -10.27
N GLN A 68 -10.46 -0.12 -10.85
CA GLN A 68 -9.33 -0.77 -11.54
C GLN A 68 -8.57 -1.70 -10.59
N GLN A 69 -8.29 -2.92 -11.02
CA GLN A 69 -7.40 -3.82 -10.29
C GLN A 69 -5.96 -3.30 -10.35
N VAL A 70 -5.41 -2.93 -9.20
CA VAL A 70 -4.08 -2.32 -9.07
C VAL A 70 -3.05 -3.28 -8.44
N ALA A 71 -3.51 -4.37 -7.82
CA ALA A 71 -2.63 -5.39 -7.26
C ALA A 71 -3.32 -6.75 -7.15
N SER A 72 -2.52 -7.79 -6.96
CA SER A 72 -3.01 -9.14 -6.63
C SER A 72 -2.44 -9.61 -5.29
N LEU A 73 -3.26 -10.27 -4.48
CA LEU A 73 -2.83 -10.89 -3.23
C LEU A 73 -2.04 -12.17 -3.53
N ALA A 74 -0.87 -12.29 -2.92
CA ALA A 74 -0.09 -13.52 -2.90
C ALA A 74 0.72 -13.61 -1.60
N ASP A 75 1.21 -14.79 -1.30
CA ASP A 75 2.09 -15.00 -0.15
C ASP A 75 3.54 -14.69 -0.49
N TYR A 76 4.19 -13.93 0.40
CA TYR A 76 5.61 -13.67 0.32
C TYR A 76 6.27 -13.98 1.66
N LYS A 77 7.08 -15.05 1.70
CA LYS A 77 7.75 -15.55 2.91
C LYS A 77 6.75 -15.84 4.05
N GLY A 78 5.64 -16.52 3.73
CA GLY A 78 4.60 -16.89 4.69
C GLY A 78 3.78 -15.72 5.24
N LYS A 79 3.76 -14.57 4.54
CA LYS A 79 2.96 -13.40 4.90
C LYS A 79 2.16 -12.90 3.69
N PRO A 80 0.90 -12.50 3.90
CA PRO A 80 0.09 -11.94 2.82
C PRO A 80 0.68 -10.62 2.33
N CYS A 81 0.75 -10.49 1.01
CA CYS A 81 1.33 -9.37 0.33
C CYS A 81 0.56 -9.05 -0.96
N TYR A 82 0.25 -7.79 -1.18
CA TYR A 82 -0.26 -7.34 -2.47
C TYR A 82 0.91 -7.05 -3.41
N PHE A 83 0.95 -7.74 -4.54
CA PHE A 83 1.89 -7.48 -5.64
C PHE A 83 1.27 -6.42 -6.53
N LEU A 84 1.84 -5.22 -6.47
CA LEU A 84 1.36 -4.06 -7.20
C LEU A 84 1.68 -4.19 -8.69
N PHE A 85 0.72 -3.85 -9.53
CA PHE A 85 0.95 -3.69 -10.96
C PHE A 85 1.65 -2.36 -11.22
N ARG A 86 2.89 -2.42 -11.72
CA ARG A 86 3.75 -1.23 -11.92
C ARG A 86 3.15 -0.19 -12.85
N SER A 87 2.40 -0.61 -13.87
CA SER A 87 1.74 0.28 -14.81
C SER A 87 0.51 0.97 -14.23
N LEU A 88 -0.06 0.44 -13.14
CA LEU A 88 -1.33 0.87 -12.56
C LEU A 88 -1.20 1.50 -11.17
N THR A 89 0.02 1.59 -10.65
CA THR A 89 0.31 2.20 -9.36
C THR A 89 1.47 3.17 -9.47
N THR A 90 1.37 4.27 -8.75
CA THR A 90 2.47 5.20 -8.53
C THR A 90 2.75 5.30 -7.05
N SER A 91 3.99 5.64 -6.70
CA SER A 91 4.37 5.86 -5.32
C SER A 91 5.25 7.08 -5.19
N ARG A 92 4.93 7.96 -4.23
CA ARG A 92 5.76 9.11 -3.89
C ARG A 92 6.15 9.09 -2.42
N ARG A 93 7.33 9.62 -2.12
CA ARG A 93 7.80 9.76 -0.75
C ARG A 93 7.05 10.90 -0.07
N ILE A 94 6.60 10.64 1.15
CA ILE A 94 5.94 11.63 2.00
C ILE A 94 6.70 11.75 3.32
N SER A 95 6.61 12.92 3.92
CA SER A 95 7.15 13.21 5.25
C SER A 95 6.10 12.91 6.33
N SER A 96 6.53 12.84 7.58
CA SER A 96 5.62 12.68 8.72
C SER A 96 4.66 13.87 8.88
N HIS A 97 5.04 15.05 8.38
CA HIS A 97 4.21 16.26 8.44
C HIS A 97 3.03 16.20 7.45
N ASP A 98 3.16 15.42 6.37
CA ASP A 98 2.10 15.25 5.34
C ASP A 98 0.99 14.28 5.78
N LEU A 99 1.08 13.75 7.01
CA LEU A 99 0.08 12.85 7.61
C LEU A 99 -0.96 13.59 8.47
N ALA A 100 -0.81 14.91 8.63
CA ALA A 100 -1.66 15.77 9.45
C ALA A 100 -3.06 15.98 8.84
#